data_AF-A0A1V9A789-F1
#
_entry.id   AF-A0A1V9A789-F1
#
_cell.length_a   1.000
_cell.length_b   1.000
_cell.length_c   1.000
_cell.angle_alpha   90.00
_cell.angle_beta   90.00
_cell.angle_gamma   90.00
#
_symmetry.space_group_name_H-M   'P 1'
#
loop_
_entity.id
_entity.type
_entity.pdbx_description
1 polymer ?
#
loop_
_entity_poly.entity_id
_entity_poly.type
_entity_poly.pdbx_seq_one_letter_code
_entity_poly.pdbx_strand_id
1 'polypeptide(L)'
;MTQQIELMLRFDWGAGPFWVSVDQSISDDYSVEDITEVIAVSEVLLAEIAAWNQRYQQTFDHADPASSGIADPEKQKQWVDEGLQLARRLKYEVGPAVQVTYVPLGGQESIISA
;
A
#
# COMPACT_ATOMS: atom_id res chain seq x y z
N MET A 1 11.64 25.55 -0.91
CA MET A 1 11.98 24.25 -1.50
C MET A 1 10.77 23.36 -1.29
N THR A 2 10.24 22.75 -2.35
CA THR A 2 9.10 21.84 -2.24
C THR A 2 9.68 20.44 -2.02
N GLN A 3 9.28 19.76 -0.95
CA GLN A 3 9.72 18.40 -0.68
C GLN A 3 9.15 17.46 -1.76
N GLN A 4 9.98 16.56 -2.29
CA GLN A 4 9.53 15.49 -3.18
C GLN A 4 9.10 14.31 -2.32
N ILE A 5 7.81 13.99 -2.33
CA ILE A 5 7.25 12.87 -1.57
C ILE A 5 6.89 11.75 -2.55
N GLU A 6 7.41 10.56 -2.27
CA GLU A 6 7.03 9.33 -2.97
C GLU A 6 6.33 8.40 -1.98
N LEU A 7 5.12 8.00 -2.34
CA LEU A 7 4.23 7.16 -1.55
C LEU A 7 3.96 5.86 -2.32
N MET A 8 4.51 4.77 -1.83
CA MET A 8 4.29 3.45 -2.38
C MET A 8 3.27 2.68 -1.53
N LEU A 9 2.20 2.22 -2.16
CA LEU A 9 1.25 1.27 -1.58
C LEU A 9 1.68 -0.14 -1.96
N ARG A 10 2.01 -0.97 -0.96
CA ARG A 10 2.35 -2.37 -1.16
C ARG A 10 2.07 -3.18 0.09
N PHE A 11 2.14 -4.49 -0.06
CA PHE A 11 2.09 -5.41 1.06
C PHE A 11 3.51 -5.81 1.48
N ASP A 12 3.70 -5.95 2.80
CA ASP A 12 4.83 -6.67 3.39
C ASP A 12 4.38 -7.33 4.71
N TRP A 13 4.95 -8.49 5.04
CA TRP A 13 4.53 -9.24 6.23
C TRP A 13 4.91 -8.49 7.50
N GLY A 14 3.93 -8.26 8.37
CA GLY A 14 4.15 -7.55 9.65
C GLY A 14 4.44 -6.05 9.54
N ALA A 15 4.37 -5.46 8.34
CA ALA A 15 4.59 -4.03 8.11
C ALA A 15 3.28 -3.27 7.79
N GLY A 16 3.38 -1.95 7.83
CA GLY A 16 2.35 -1.06 7.30
C GLY A 16 2.21 -1.15 5.77
N PRO A 17 1.07 -0.72 5.20
CA PRO A 17 0.85 -0.79 3.76
C PRO A 17 1.53 0.36 2.98
N PHE A 18 2.02 1.39 3.66
CA PHE A 18 2.62 2.58 3.04
C PHE A 18 4.12 2.58 3.20
N TRP A 19 4.83 2.89 2.12
CA TRP A 19 6.27 3.11 2.11
C TRP A 19 6.53 4.51 1.59
N VAL A 20 7.10 5.36 2.43
CA VAL A 20 7.24 6.79 2.14
C VAL A 20 8.71 7.17 2.10
N SER A 21 9.13 7.85 1.03
CA SER A 21 10.41 8.57 1.00
C SER A 21 10.16 10.06 0.79
N VAL A 22 11.05 10.86 1.40
CA VAL A 22 11.04 12.32 1.30
C VAL A 22 12.40 12.76 0.81
N ASP A 23 12.43 13.56 -0.26
CA ASP A 23 13.66 14.09 -0.87
C ASP A 23 14.69 12.98 -1.20
N GLN A 24 14.20 11.86 -1.76
CA GLN A 24 15.00 10.70 -2.15
C GLN A 24 15.72 10.01 -0.97
N SER A 25 15.17 10.12 0.24
CA SER A 25 15.58 9.33 1.39
C SER A 25 15.33 7.83 1.16
N ILE A 26 15.88 7.01 2.06
CA ILE A 26 15.42 5.63 2.23
C ILE A 26 13.93 5.68 2.60
N SER A 27 13.13 4.77 2.04
CA SER A 27 11.71 4.66 2.35
C SER A 27 11.52 3.97 3.71
N ASP A 28 10.69 4.57 4.56
CA ASP A 28 10.21 3.98 5.81
C ASP A 28 8.78 3.46 5.63
N ASP A 29 8.43 2.39 6.33
CA ASP A 29 7.05 1.89 6.35
C ASP A 29 6.20 2.65 7.37
N TYR A 30 4.94 2.90 7.01
CA TYR A 30 3.97 3.59 7.84
C TYR A 30 2.69 2.78 7.95
N SER A 31 2.17 2.70 9.17
CA SER A 31 0.84 2.18 9.43
C SER A 31 -0.23 3.15 8.92
N VAL A 32 -1.49 2.71 8.91
CA VAL A 32 -2.64 3.60 8.62
C VAL A 32 -2.87 4.65 9.71
N GLU A 33 -2.30 4.46 10.90
CA GLU A 33 -2.40 5.37 12.04
C GLU A 33 -1.34 6.48 11.93
N ASP A 34 -0.12 6.11 11.52
CA ASP A 34 1.05 7.01 11.52
C ASP A 34 1.19 7.82 10.21
N ILE A 35 0.64 7.33 9.08
CA ILE A 35 0.82 7.97 7.77
C ILE A 35 0.32 9.43 7.74
N THR A 36 -0.65 9.77 8.59
CA THR A 36 -1.24 11.12 8.66
C THR A 36 -0.28 12.18 9.18
N GLU A 37 0.83 11.77 9.81
CA GLU A 37 1.91 12.67 10.21
C GLU A 37 2.70 13.21 9.00
N VAL A 38 2.66 12.49 7.87
CA VAL A 38 3.40 12.83 6.65
C VAL A 38 2.48 13.29 5.53
N ILE A 39 1.33 12.62 5.35
CA ILE A 39 0.42 12.84 4.22
C ILE A 39 -1.02 12.83 4.71
N ALA A 40 -1.78 13.87 4.39
CA ALA A 40 -3.21 13.91 4.67
C ALA A 40 -3.99 12.96 3.75
N VAL A 41 -4.64 11.96 4.35
CA VAL A 41 -5.50 10.97 3.68
C VAL A 41 -6.79 10.85 4.48
N SER A 42 -7.92 10.61 3.81
CA SER A 42 -9.21 10.47 4.49
C SER A 42 -9.26 9.21 5.38
N GLU A 43 -9.92 9.31 6.53
CA GLU A 43 -10.13 8.16 7.44
C GLU A 43 -10.85 6.99 6.74
N VAL A 44 -11.74 7.31 5.80
CA VAL A 44 -12.46 6.29 5.00
C VAL A 44 -11.50 5.48 4.15
N LEU A 45 -10.61 6.15 3.40
CA LEU A 45 -9.64 5.46 2.56
C LEU A 45 -8.62 4.70 3.41
N LEU A 46 -8.19 5.26 4.54
CA LEU A 46 -7.29 4.58 5.48
C LEU A 46 -7.93 3.29 6.02
N ALA A 47 -9.21 3.31 6.37
CA ALA A 47 -9.93 2.11 6.85
C ALA A 47 -10.03 1.02 5.76
N GLU A 48 -10.27 1.40 4.51
CA GLU A 48 -10.33 0.44 3.40
C GLU A 48 -8.95 -0.16 3.08
N ILE A 49 -7.89 0.66 3.12
CA ILE A 49 -6.52 0.18 2.96
C ILE A 49 -6.12 -0.74 4.12
N ALA A 50 -6.50 -0.40 5.35
CA ALA A 50 -6.29 -1.24 6.52
C ALA A 50 -6.95 -2.62 6.33
N ALA A 51 -8.21 -2.65 5.93
CA ALA A 51 -8.95 -3.89 5.67
C ALA A 51 -8.34 -4.71 4.53
N TRP A 52 -7.83 -4.06 3.48
CA TRP A 52 -7.12 -4.72 2.39
C TRP A 52 -5.80 -5.35 2.84
N ASN A 53 -4.98 -4.62 3.59
CA ASN A 53 -3.71 -5.12 4.12
C ASN A 53 -3.95 -6.27 5.10
N GLN A 54 -4.86 -6.08 6.06
CA GLN A 54 -5.16 -7.06 7.11
C GLN A 54 -5.70 -8.38 6.53
N ARG A 55 -6.54 -8.34 5.50
CA ARG A 55 -7.04 -9.56 4.84
C ARG A 55 -5.91 -10.44 4.32
N TYR A 56 -4.81 -9.85 3.84
CA TYR A 56 -3.64 -10.62 3.40
C TYR A 56 -2.76 -11.03 4.60
N GLN A 57 -2.52 -10.15 5.57
CA GLN A 57 -1.78 -10.49 6.80
C GLN A 57 -2.37 -11.72 7.52
N GLN A 58 -3.71 -11.84 7.54
CA GLN A 58 -4.42 -12.96 8.17
C GLN A 58 -4.23 -14.31 7.47
N THR A 59 -3.65 -14.32 6.26
CA THR A 59 -3.29 -15.56 5.55
C THR A 59 -1.92 -16.09 5.95
N PHE A 60 -1.22 -15.45 6.88
CA PHE A 60 0.06 -15.93 7.38
C PHE A 60 -0.12 -17.27 8.13
N ASP A 61 0.55 -18.30 7.67
CA ASP A 61 0.62 -19.59 8.35
C ASP A 61 1.89 -19.64 9.21
N HIS A 62 1.72 -19.60 10.53
CA HIS A 62 2.84 -19.66 11.47
C HIS A 62 3.54 -21.03 11.52
N ALA A 63 2.85 -22.10 11.13
CA ALA A 63 3.41 -23.45 11.10
C ALA A 63 4.13 -23.73 9.77
N ASP A 64 3.64 -23.15 8.67
CA ASP A 64 4.25 -23.24 7.34
C ASP A 64 4.25 -21.88 6.61
N PRO A 65 5.19 -20.97 6.94
CA PRO A 65 5.26 -19.64 6.33
C PRO A 65 5.35 -19.67 4.80
N ALA A 66 5.91 -20.73 4.21
CA ALA A 66 6.03 -20.88 2.76
C ALA A 66 4.67 -21.09 2.06
N SER A 67 3.68 -21.59 2.79
CA SER A 67 2.30 -21.78 2.30
C SER A 67 1.38 -20.59 2.61
N SER A 68 1.91 -19.51 3.20
CA SER A 68 1.16 -18.28 3.47
C SER A 68 0.67 -17.60 2.19
N GLY A 69 -0.43 -16.85 2.30
CA GLY A 69 -1.01 -16.12 1.18
C GLY A 69 -2.35 -16.69 0.71
N ILE A 70 -2.86 -16.11 -0.38
CA ILE A 70 -4.13 -16.52 -0.98
C ILE A 70 -3.85 -17.62 -2.01
N ALA A 71 -4.21 -18.88 -1.68
CA ALA A 71 -3.98 -20.02 -2.58
C ALA A 71 -4.87 -20.02 -3.84
N ASP A 72 -6.02 -19.37 -3.78
CA ASP A 72 -6.97 -19.27 -4.89
C ASP A 72 -6.54 -18.15 -5.86
N PRO A 73 -6.17 -18.47 -7.12
CA PRO A 73 -5.68 -17.47 -8.06
C PRO A 73 -6.69 -16.37 -8.38
N GLU A 74 -7.99 -16.67 -8.38
CA GLU A 74 -9.02 -15.66 -8.65
C GLU A 74 -9.14 -14.66 -7.49
N LYS A 75 -9.08 -15.16 -6.26
CA LYS A 75 -9.08 -14.30 -5.06
C LYS A 75 -7.78 -13.50 -4.94
N GLN A 76 -6.64 -14.07 -5.31
CA GLN A 76 -5.38 -13.34 -5.33
C GLN A 76 -5.43 -12.22 -6.37
N LYS A 77 -5.97 -12.50 -7.56
CA LYS A 77 -6.19 -11.47 -8.58
C LYS A 77 -7.13 -10.37 -8.08
N GLN A 78 -8.24 -10.73 -7.43
CA GLN A 78 -9.18 -9.74 -6.87
C GLN A 78 -8.49 -8.84 -5.85
N TRP A 79 -7.69 -9.41 -4.94
CA TRP A 79 -6.94 -8.63 -3.95
C TRP A 79 -5.93 -7.66 -4.59
N VAL A 80 -5.26 -8.08 -5.68
CA VAL A 80 -4.38 -7.20 -6.47
C VAL A 80 -5.15 -6.07 -7.15
N ASP A 81 -6.28 -6.39 -7.80
CA ASP A 81 -7.11 -5.39 -8.49
C ASP A 81 -7.69 -4.37 -7.49
N GLU A 82 -8.08 -4.81 -6.29
CA GLU A 82 -8.51 -3.96 -5.18
C GLU A 82 -7.40 -3.01 -4.72
N GLY A 83 -6.18 -3.51 -4.52
CA GLY A 83 -5.02 -2.68 -4.15
C GLY A 83 -4.74 -1.58 -5.18
N LEU A 84 -4.87 -1.91 -6.47
CA LEU A 84 -4.74 -0.92 -7.54
C LEU A 84 -5.83 0.16 -7.49
N GLN A 85 -7.09 -0.20 -7.21
CA GLN A 85 -8.15 0.81 -7.05
C GLN A 85 -7.92 1.71 -5.83
N LEU A 86 -7.43 1.14 -4.73
CA LEU A 86 -7.06 1.92 -3.54
C LEU A 86 -5.92 2.89 -3.85
N ALA A 87 -4.89 2.46 -4.59
CA ALA A 87 -3.79 3.33 -4.99
C ALA A 87 -4.24 4.49 -5.90
N ARG A 88 -5.21 4.26 -6.79
CA ARG A 88 -5.82 5.32 -7.61
C ARG A 88 -6.56 6.35 -6.77
N ARG A 89 -7.36 5.90 -5.80
CA ARG A 89 -8.05 6.79 -4.87
C ARG A 89 -7.07 7.56 -3.99
N LEU A 90 -6.01 6.89 -3.54
CA LEU A 90 -4.92 7.52 -2.81
C LEU A 90 -4.29 8.64 -3.64
N LYS A 91 -3.93 8.38 -4.90
CA LYS A 91 -3.39 9.40 -5.82
C LYS A 91 -4.33 10.59 -5.99
N TYR A 92 -5.63 10.34 -6.07
CA TYR A 92 -6.63 11.41 -6.15
C TYR A 92 -6.66 12.27 -4.88
N GLU A 93 -6.62 11.67 -3.70
CA GLU A 93 -6.67 12.39 -2.42
C GLU A 93 -5.37 13.18 -2.12
N VAL A 94 -4.20 12.59 -2.36
CA VAL A 94 -2.90 13.23 -2.05
C VAL A 94 -2.47 14.28 -3.09
N GLY A 95 -3.16 14.30 -4.24
CA GLY A 95 -2.97 15.29 -5.28
C GLY A 95 -1.70 15.10 -6.14
N PRO A 96 -1.42 16.08 -7.02
CA PRO A 96 -0.37 15.95 -8.03
C PRO A 96 1.05 16.04 -7.47
N ALA A 97 1.25 16.63 -6.30
CA ALA A 97 2.57 16.86 -5.70
C ALA A 97 3.23 15.60 -5.13
N VAL A 98 2.44 14.57 -4.81
CA VAL A 98 2.94 13.29 -4.28
C VAL A 98 2.97 12.27 -5.41
N GLN A 99 4.11 11.63 -5.65
CA GLN A 99 4.16 10.48 -6.56
C GLN A 99 3.56 9.28 -5.84
N VAL A 100 2.53 8.66 -6.42
CA VAL A 100 1.94 7.43 -5.86
C VAL A 100 2.30 6.25 -6.74
N THR A 101 2.72 5.17 -6.11
CA THR A 101 3.13 3.93 -6.77
C THR A 101 2.40 2.76 -6.14
N TYR A 102 1.98 1.78 -6.94
CA TYR A 102 1.46 0.51 -6.46
C TYR A 102 2.41 -0.63 -6.83
N VAL A 103 2.76 -1.47 -5.85
CA VAL A 103 3.53 -2.70 -6.08
C VAL A 103 2.68 -3.91 -5.68
N PRO A 104 2.11 -4.65 -6.64
CA PRO A 104 1.39 -5.88 -6.35
C PRO A 104 2.38 -6.97 -5.88
N LEU A 105 1.90 -7.88 -5.04
CA LEU A 105 2.72 -9.00 -4.56
C LEU A 105 3.22 -9.84 -5.75
N GLY A 106 4.54 -9.96 -5.89
CA GLY A 106 5.18 -10.71 -6.97
C GLY A 106 5.02 -10.11 -8.37
N GLY A 107 4.54 -8.87 -8.49
CA GLY A 107 4.39 -8.18 -9.77
C GLY A 107 5.28 -6.96 -9.91
N GLN A 108 5.04 -6.18 -10.97
CA GLN A 108 5.84 -5.01 -11.29
C GLN A 108 5.24 -3.74 -10.68
N GLU A 109 6.14 -2.87 -10.24
CA GLU A 109 5.83 -1.52 -9.83
C GLU A 109 5.07 -0.74 -10.92
N SER A 110 4.04 -0.01 -10.51
CA SER A 110 3.25 0.85 -11.39
C SER A 110 3.06 2.23 -10.77
N ILE A 111 3.54 3.26 -11.47
CA ILE A 111 3.27 4.66 -11.11
C ILE A 111 1.80 4.95 -11.41
N ILE A 112 1.10 5.54 -10.43
CA ILE A 112 -0.31 5.88 -10.52
C ILE A 112 -0.47 7.32 -11.00
N SER A 113 -1.08 7.48 -12.17
CA SER A 113 -1.53 8.78 -12.67
C SER A 113 -2.91 9.13 -12.10
N ALA A 114 -3.12 10.41 -11.84
CA ALA A 114 -4.44 10.98 -11.52
C ALA A 114 -5.33 11.04 -12.77
#